data_AF-A0A7W3LQV9-F1
#
_entry.id   AF-A0A7W3LQV9-F1
#
_cell.length_a   1.000
_cell.length_b   1.000
_cell.length_c   1.000
_cell.angle_alpha   90.00
_cell.angle_beta   90.00
_cell.angle_gamma   90.00
#
_symmetry.space_group_name_H-M   'P 1'
#
loop_
_entity.id
_entity.type
_entity.pdbx_description
1 polymer ?
#
loop_
_entity_poly.entity_id
_entity_poly.type
_entity_poly.pdbx_seq_one_letter_code
_entity_poly.pdbx_strand_id
1 'polypeptide(L)' 'MVHRNAPLTPTGRLRLARCVVEEGWPLRRAAERFQVSHTTAQRWANRYRQHGQAGMVDRSSRPHRQPRPTHPDPA' A
#
# COMPACT_ATOMS: atom_id res chain seq x y z
N MET A 1 3.33 2.56 21.36
CA MET A 1 2.51 3.44 20.49
C MET A 1 1.69 2.56 19.56
N VAL A 2 0.36 2.66 19.65
CA VAL A 2 -0.60 1.82 18.91
C VAL A 2 -0.46 2.11 17.41
N HIS A 3 0.18 1.21 16.67
CA HIS A 3 0.04 1.16 15.21
C HIS A 3 -1.37 0.63 14.92
N ARG A 4 -2.35 1.54 14.98
CA ARG A 4 -3.73 1.27 14.56
C ARG A 4 -3.63 0.87 13.09
N ASN A 5 -3.95 -0.38 12.78
CA ASN A 5 -4.02 -0.95 11.43
C ASN A 5 -5.10 -0.29 10.53
N ALA A 6 -5.18 1.03 10.50
CA ALA A 6 -5.90 1.81 9.52
C ALA A 6 -4.91 2.07 8.37
N PRO A 7 -5.13 1.69 7.10
CA PRO A 7 -6.19 0.97 6.40
C PRO A 7 -5.55 -0.10 5.49
N LEU A 8 -4.62 -0.90 6.06
CA LEU A 8 -3.77 -1.81 5.29
C LEU A 8 -4.42 -3.17 5.02
N THR A 9 -5.72 -3.34 5.26
CA THR A 9 -6.41 -4.57 4.87
C THR A 9 -6.43 -4.69 3.34
N PRO A 10 -6.21 -5.87 2.75
CA PRO A 10 -6.24 -6.08 1.29
C PRO A 10 -7.51 -5.50 0.64
N THR A 11 -8.64 -5.63 1.34
CA THR A 11 -9.94 -5.07 0.95
C THR A 11 -9.94 -3.55 0.91
N GLY A 12 -9.31 -2.87 1.88
CA GLY A 12 -9.19 -1.41 1.90
C GLY A 12 -8.37 -0.88 0.72
N ARG A 13 -7.27 -1.57 0.38
CA ARG A 13 -6.42 -1.23 -0.78
C ARG A 13 -7.17 -1.41 -2.09
N LEU A 14 -7.91 -2.51 -2.22
CA LEU A 14 -8.73 -2.79 -3.39
C LEU A 14 -9.81 -1.73 -3.58
N ARG A 15 -10.51 -1.34 -2.51
CA ARG A 15 -11.51 -0.26 -2.56
C ARG A 15 -10.90 1.06 -2.99
N LEU A 16 -9.77 1.46 -2.41
CA LEU A 16 -9.06 2.68 -2.82
C LEU A 16 -8.74 2.64 -4.32
N ALA A 17 -8.14 1.54 -4.79
CA ALA A 17 -7.71 1.44 -6.17
C ALA A 17 -8.90 1.45 -7.15
N ARG A 18 -10.02 0.83 -6.80
CA ARG A 18 -11.27 0.89 -7.56
C ARG A 18 -11.83 2.31 -7.63
N CYS A 19 -11.87 3.05 -6.51
CA CYS A 19 -12.34 4.44 -6.54
C CYS A 19 -11.51 5.30 -7.51
N VAL A 20 -10.18 5.09 -7.58
CA VAL A 20 -9.32 5.85 -8.48
C VAL A 20 -9.43 5.40 -9.93
N VAL A 21 -9.52 4.08 -10.18
CA VAL A 21 -9.41 3.52 -11.55
C VAL A 21 -10.77 3.34 -12.21
N GLU A 22 -11.76 2.83 -11.48
CA GLU A 22 -13.12 2.56 -11.97
C GLU A 22 -14.02 3.79 -11.83
N GLU A 23 -13.97 4.46 -10.67
CA GLU A 23 -14.83 5.63 -10.39
C GLU A 23 -14.17 6.96 -10.79
N GLY A 24 -12.91 6.95 -11.23
CA GLY A 24 -12.19 8.14 -11.69
C GLY A 24 -11.89 9.17 -10.59
N TRP A 25 -11.85 8.77 -9.31
CA TRP A 25 -11.58 9.70 -8.22
C TRP A 25 -10.18 10.30 -8.32
N PRO A 26 -10.02 11.61 -8.02
CA PRO A 26 -8.71 12.21 -7.82
C PRO A 26 -7.94 11.48 -6.72
N LEU A 27 -6.65 11.25 -6.95
CA LEU A 27 -5.77 10.56 -6.02
C LEU A 27 -5.72 11.22 -4.64
N ARG A 28 -5.77 12.56 -4.56
CA ARG A 28 -5.79 13.30 -3.28
C ARG A 28 -7.04 12.98 -2.47
N ARG A 29 -8.20 13.01 -3.12
CA ARG A 29 -9.50 12.67 -2.52
C ARG A 29 -9.52 11.22 -2.03
N ALA A 30 -9.02 10.28 -2.83
CA ALA A 30 -8.92 8.88 -2.42
C ALA A 30 -7.92 8.72 -1.25
N ALA A 31 -6.77 9.37 -1.30
CA ALA A 31 -5.78 9.32 -0.24
C ALA A 31 -6.33 9.84 1.10
N GLU A 32 -7.06 10.96 1.09
CA GLU A 32 -7.72 11.53 2.26
C GLU A 32 -8.80 10.59 2.81
N ARG A 33 -9.69 10.10 1.95
CA ARG A 33 -10.78 9.19 2.36
C ARG A 33 -10.27 7.94 3.06
N PHE A 34 -9.16 7.40 2.55
CA PHE A 34 -8.54 6.19 3.04
C PHE A 34 -7.37 6.46 3.99
N GLN A 35 -7.11 7.70 4.42
CA GLN A 35 -6.05 8.03 5.39
C GLN A 35 -4.66 7.48 5.00
N VAL A 36 -4.30 7.59 3.72
CA VAL A 36 -2.97 7.23 3.19
C VAL A 36 -2.32 8.43 2.51
N SER A 37 -1.02 8.32 2.22
CA SER A 37 -0.35 9.34 1.40
C SER A 37 -0.82 9.28 -0.06
N HIS A 38 -0.77 10.43 -0.74
CA HIS A 38 -1.02 10.54 -2.18
C HIS A 38 -0.16 9.57 -3.01
N THR A 39 1.11 9.42 -2.62
CA THR A 39 2.06 8.50 -3.24
C THR A 39 1.68 7.02 -3.05
N THR A 40 1.09 6.67 -1.91
CA THR A 40 0.59 5.31 -1.64
C THR A 40 -0.65 5.02 -2.48
N ALA A 41 -1.58 5.98 -2.56
CA ALA A 41 -2.76 5.86 -3.41
C ALA A 41 -2.36 5.68 -4.88
N GLN A 42 -1.40 6.46 -5.37
CA GLN A 42 -0.87 6.33 -6.74
C GLN A 42 -0.27 4.94 -7.00
N ARG A 43 0.51 4.41 -6.05
CA ARG A 43 1.12 3.08 -6.17
C ARG A 43 0.07 1.99 -6.25
N TRP A 44 -0.98 2.05 -5.43
CA TRP A 44 -2.05 1.07 -5.45
C TRP A 44 -2.91 1.17 -6.71
N ALA A 45 -3.24 2.38 -7.16
CA ALA A 45 -3.95 2.59 -8.42
C ALA A 45 -3.17 2.02 -9.62
N ASN A 46 -1.85 2.29 -9.70
CA ASN A 46 -1.01 1.75 -10.77
C ASN A 46 -0.92 0.22 -10.72
N ARG A 47 -0.76 -0.36 -9.52
CA ARG A 47 -0.72 -1.81 -9.36
C ARG A 47 -2.05 -2.46 -9.75
N TYR A 48 -3.18 -1.82 -9.43
CA TYR A 48 -4.51 -2.30 -9.83
C TYR A 48 -4.71 -2.23 -11.34
N ARG A 49 -4.21 -1.19 -12.02
CA ARG A 49 -4.22 -1.13 -13.49
C ARG A 49 -3.42 -2.27 -14.15
N GLN A 50 -2.32 -2.70 -13.53
CA GLN A 50 -1.43 -3.72 -14.09
C GLN A 50 -1.87 -5.16 -13.78
N HIS A 51 -2.41 -5.41 -12.59
CA HIS A 51 -2.68 -6.76 -12.08
C HIS A 51 -4.13 -6.97 -11.63
N GLY A 52 -4.98 -5.95 -11.78
CA GLY A 52 -6.36 -5.98 -11.30
C GLY A 52 -6.46 -6.25 -9.80
N GLN A 53 -7.54 -6.94 -9.42
CA GLN A 53 -7.79 -7.34 -8.04
C GLN A 53 -6.71 -8.28 -7.49
N ALA A 54 -6.10 -9.14 -8.33
CA ALA A 54 -5.07 -10.08 -7.90
C ALA A 54 -3.84 -9.37 -7.32
N GLY A 55 -3.48 -8.18 -7.82
CA GLY A 55 -2.38 -7.38 -7.30
C GLY A 55 -2.63 -6.72 -5.93
N MET A 56 -3.87 -6.73 -5.44
CA MET A 56 -4.26 -6.11 -4.16
C MET A 56 -4.37 -7.12 -3.01
N VAL A 57 -4.49 -8.41 -3.33
CA VAL A 57 -4.76 -9.48 -2.35
C VAL A 57 -3.49 -9.94 -1.63
N ASP A 58 -2.32 -9.94 -2.27
CA ASP A 58 -1.08 -10.29 -1.59
C ASP A 58 0.18 -9.71 -2.29
N ARG A 59 1.31 -9.72 -1.58
CA ARG A 59 2.47 -8.80 -1.68
C ARG A 59 2.24 -7.48 -0.96
N SER A 60 1.97 -7.59 0.34
CA SER A 60 2.66 -6.70 1.29
C SER A 60 4.11 -6.59 0.82
N SER A 61 4.57 -5.37 0.60
CA SER A 61 5.94 -5.05 0.17
C SER A 61 6.94 -5.40 1.27
N ARG A 62 6.99 -6.66 1.71
CA ARG A 62 8.10 -7.19 2.48
C ARG A 62 9.32 -6.92 1.60
N PRO A 63 10.23 -6.02 2.03
CA PRO A 63 11.44 -5.81 1.28
C PRO A 63 12.17 -7.16 1.20
N HIS A 64 12.53 -7.59 -0.01
CA HIS A 64 13.34 -8.81 -0.22
C HIS A 64 14.77 -8.64 0.35
N ARG A 65 15.14 -7.42 0.75
CA ARG A 65 16.35 -7.08 1.49
C ARG A 65 15.99 -6.61 2.88
N GLN A 66 16.11 -7.50 3.85
CA GLN A 66 16.52 -7.13 5.19
C GLN A 66 18.03 -6.82 5.09
N PRO A 67 18.52 -5.60 5.39
CA PRO A 67 19.92 -5.46 5.77
C PRO A 67 20.12 -6.34 7.02
N ARG A 68 21.11 -7.25 6.96
CA ARG A 68 21.43 -8.19 8.04
C ARG A 68 21.53 -7.44 9.38
N PRO A 69 20.98 -7.96 10.49
CA PRO A 69 21.31 -7.49 11.83
C PRO A 69 22.83 -7.53 12.02
N THR A 70 23.34 -6.42 12.56
CA THR A 70 24.67 -6.21 13.15
C THR A 70 25.48 -7.48 13.40
N HIS A 71 26.64 -7.58 12.75
CA HIS A 71 27.75 -8.39 13.26
C HIS A 71 28.17 -7.75 14.61
N PRO A 72 28.18 -8.48 15.73
CA PRO A 72 28.76 -7.95 16.96
C PRO A 72 30.26 -7.79 16.75
N ASP A 73 30.77 -6.62 17.11
CA ASP A 73 32.16 -6.24 17.15
C ASP A 73 32.99 -7.24 17.99
N PRO A 74 34.07 -7.86 17.45
CA PRO A 74 35.01 -8.60 18.27
C PRO A 74 36.15 -7.69 18.74
N ALA A 75 36.08 -7.38 20.05
CA ALA A 75 37.16 -7.12 21.04
C ALA A 75 38.45 -6.40 20.61
#